data_AF-A0A2P4NKC1-F1
#
_entry.id   AF-A0A2P4NKC1-F1
#
_cell.length_a   1.000
_cell.length_b   1.000
_cell.length_c   1.000
_cell.angle_alpha   90.00
_cell.angle_beta   90.00
_cell.angle_gamma   90.00
#
_symmetry.space_group_name_H-M   'P 1'
#
loop_
_entity.id
_entity.type
_entity.pdbx_description
1 polymer ?
#
loop_
_entity_poly.entity_id
_entity_poly.type
_entity_poly.pdbx_seq_one_letter_code
_entity_poly.pdbx_strand_id
1 'polypeptide(L)'
;MEALVIDTEAWYEDANTNLRSLKRDVGQCITESASYEKTMWERIETELKEINVESLGFDHPICSGVLDIKSEPFTNMPGSVSDIFKEPFRRYKLEQNHDVMEACKEFIRNEESKINMDDDLGNINYGEWLDKTEELHDLTKRMLESMLKIWKSPKYEAYIKKEKSINEGSYVCEVLAPLINIVMSDLPGKPTAWDIWGEEGSSASATRKGSRKIARRADYMMVAQLGKKAELEIVYLETGRPNSSQDKRVRDHKKLIRFSKDSIDTTRNIKNLKKIFNQSSKRQNLTIFTINIAGDVIELYAMRKESGIYKYCLIEEATIPLHMTSPSAVYPLIHTLLTLRTVVACTIHKILYNPDSGDSDHSSSEMVVTVSTPKNS
;
A
#
# COMPACT_ATOMS: atom_id res chain seq x y z
N MET A 1 31.50 -0.74 36.22
CA MET A 1 30.36 0.01 35.67
C MET A 1 30.81 0.53 34.32
N GLU A 2 30.67 -0.30 33.29
CA GLU A 2 31.09 0.05 31.94
C GLU A 2 29.83 0.47 31.16
N ALA A 3 29.90 1.60 30.48
CA ALA A 3 28.78 2.07 29.67
C ALA A 3 28.62 1.16 28.44
N LEU A 4 27.39 0.72 28.17
CA LEU A 4 27.06 -0.01 26.95
C LEU A 4 27.32 0.89 25.74
N VAL A 5 28.42 0.64 25.03
CA VAL A 5 28.78 1.35 23.80
C VAL A 5 27.63 1.20 22.80
N ILE A 6 27.24 2.32 22.19
CA ILE A 6 25.91 2.51 21.61
C ILE A 6 25.90 2.07 20.15
N ASP A 7 24.94 1.21 19.80
CA ASP A 7 24.71 0.69 18.45
C ASP A 7 24.00 1.73 17.54
N THR A 8 24.50 2.97 17.56
CA THR A 8 24.02 4.11 16.75
C THR A 8 24.73 4.19 15.41
N GLU A 9 26.02 3.85 15.36
CA GLU A 9 26.85 3.98 14.15
C GLU A 9 26.33 3.12 12.98
N ALA A 10 25.91 1.88 13.27
CA ALA A 10 25.51 0.91 12.26
C ALA A 10 24.32 1.38 11.38
N TRP A 11 23.35 2.10 11.96
CA TRP A 11 22.18 2.56 11.19
C TRP A 11 22.51 3.80 10.33
N TYR A 12 23.42 4.67 10.80
CA TYR A 12 23.91 5.79 10.01
C TYR A 12 24.75 5.32 8.81
N GLU A 13 25.56 4.28 8.95
CA GLU A 13 26.32 3.69 7.84
C GLU A 13 25.41 3.02 6.79
N ASP A 14 24.40 2.25 7.22
CA ASP A 14 23.33 1.76 6.33
C ASP A 14 22.69 2.93 5.58
N ALA A 15 22.23 3.96 6.30
CA ALA A 15 21.49 5.08 5.74
C ALA A 15 22.32 5.97 4.79
N ASN A 16 23.60 6.22 5.09
CA ASN A 16 24.52 6.92 4.19
C ASN A 16 24.87 6.09 2.94
N THR A 17 24.94 4.76 3.07
CA THR A 17 25.15 3.86 1.93
C THR A 17 23.92 3.81 1.02
N ASN A 18 22.73 3.79 1.62
CA ASN A 18 21.45 3.88 0.94
C ASN A 18 21.28 5.22 0.21
N LEU A 19 21.60 6.35 0.86
CA LEU A 19 21.53 7.68 0.25
C LEU A 19 22.53 7.84 -0.91
N ARG A 20 23.75 7.29 -0.80
CA ARG A 20 24.72 7.26 -1.91
C ARG A 20 24.20 6.45 -3.11
N SER A 21 23.58 5.30 -2.84
CA SER A 21 22.96 4.47 -3.89
C SER A 21 21.80 5.20 -4.55
N LEU A 22 20.91 5.82 -3.76
CA LEU A 22 19.77 6.58 -4.28
C LEU A 22 20.22 7.79 -5.12
N LYS A 23 21.28 8.50 -4.72
CA LYS A 23 21.88 9.60 -5.51
C LYS A 23 22.41 9.12 -6.86
N ARG A 24 23.11 7.98 -6.89
CA ARG A 24 23.59 7.35 -8.13
C ARG A 24 22.43 6.95 -9.05
N ASP A 25 21.43 6.25 -8.50
CA ASP A 25 20.32 5.69 -9.26
C ASP A 25 19.40 6.81 -9.80
N VAL A 26 19.19 7.90 -9.03
CA VAL A 26 18.52 9.14 -9.53
C VAL A 26 19.35 9.84 -10.61
N GLY A 27 20.68 9.91 -10.46
CA GLY A 27 21.57 10.45 -11.47
C GLY A 27 21.50 9.70 -12.81
N GLN A 28 21.31 8.38 -12.76
CA GLN A 28 21.04 7.57 -13.96
C GLN A 28 19.70 7.97 -14.61
N CYS A 29 18.62 8.13 -13.83
CA CYS A 29 17.35 8.61 -14.37
C CYS A 29 17.46 10.00 -15.03
N ILE A 30 18.26 10.94 -14.49
CA ILE A 30 18.52 12.24 -15.16
C ILE A 30 19.14 12.06 -16.56
N THR A 31 19.95 11.01 -16.78
CA THR A 31 20.57 10.73 -18.09
C THR A 31 19.68 9.96 -19.06
N GLU A 32 18.69 9.22 -18.54
CA GLU A 32 17.76 8.40 -19.33
C GLU A 32 16.46 9.15 -19.69
N SER A 33 16.02 10.07 -18.84
CA SER A 33 14.79 10.85 -18.99
C SER A 33 14.94 12.09 -19.87
N ALA A 34 13.81 12.56 -20.41
CA ALA A 34 13.73 13.79 -21.21
C ALA A 34 12.63 14.73 -20.71
N SER A 35 12.69 16.00 -21.12
CA SER A 35 11.66 17.02 -20.84
C SER A 35 11.33 17.12 -19.34
N TYR A 36 10.06 17.30 -18.97
CA TYR A 36 9.60 17.45 -17.58
C TYR A 36 10.00 16.31 -16.63
N GLU A 37 10.18 15.07 -17.12
CA GLU A 37 10.63 13.98 -16.25
C GLU A 37 12.09 14.22 -15.80
N LYS A 38 12.95 14.69 -16.71
CA LYS A 38 14.32 15.08 -16.35
C LYS A 38 14.32 16.23 -15.33
N THR A 39 13.43 17.21 -15.47
CA THR A 39 13.26 18.30 -14.50
C THR A 39 12.80 17.81 -13.12
N MET A 40 11.93 16.80 -13.07
CA MET A 40 11.55 16.13 -11.82
C MET A 40 12.77 15.46 -11.16
N TRP A 41 13.54 14.68 -11.90
CA TRP A 41 14.72 13.98 -11.38
C TRP A 41 15.84 14.96 -10.95
N GLU A 42 16.08 16.05 -11.69
CA GLU A 42 17.01 17.13 -11.32
C GLU A 42 16.61 17.82 -10.01
N ARG A 43 15.31 18.04 -9.76
CA ARG A 43 14.85 18.57 -8.47
C ARG A 43 15.02 17.55 -7.33
N ILE A 44 14.72 16.28 -7.57
CA ILE A 44 14.96 15.20 -6.58
C ILE A 44 16.45 15.13 -6.22
N GLU A 45 17.34 15.14 -7.21
CA GLU A 45 18.79 15.10 -7.00
C GLU A 45 19.30 16.33 -6.24
N THR A 46 18.66 17.50 -6.42
CA THR A 46 18.94 18.73 -5.67
C THR A 46 18.63 18.57 -4.18
N GLU A 47 17.39 18.18 -3.79
CA GLU A 47 17.11 17.99 -2.35
C GLU A 47 17.99 16.89 -1.75
N LEU A 48 18.19 15.77 -2.46
CA LEU A 48 19.01 14.67 -1.97
C LEU A 48 20.44 15.15 -1.63
N LYS A 49 21.01 16.11 -2.40
CA LYS A 49 22.33 16.68 -2.11
C LYS A 49 22.38 17.42 -0.76
N GLU A 50 21.30 18.08 -0.37
CA GLU A 50 21.21 18.88 0.87
C GLU A 50 20.90 18.04 2.13
N ILE A 51 20.39 16.81 1.98
CA ILE A 51 20.08 15.91 3.11
C ILE A 51 21.31 15.57 3.95
N ASN A 52 21.28 15.98 5.22
CA ASN A 52 22.09 15.39 6.30
C ASN A 52 21.33 14.23 6.96
N VAL A 53 21.87 13.01 6.86
CA VAL A 53 21.29 11.80 7.46
C VAL A 53 21.17 11.89 9.00
N GLU A 54 22.05 12.63 9.67
CA GLU A 54 21.99 12.83 11.13
C GLU A 54 20.80 13.68 11.58
N SER A 55 20.26 14.53 10.71
CA SER A 55 19.03 15.29 10.97
C SER A 55 17.75 14.50 10.70
N LEU A 56 17.85 13.33 10.05
CA LEU A 56 16.72 12.45 9.78
C LEU A 56 16.55 11.43 10.91
N GLY A 57 15.29 11.08 11.19
CA GLY A 57 15.01 9.89 12.01
C GLY A 57 15.42 8.61 11.29
N PHE A 58 15.88 7.60 12.02
CA PHE A 58 16.18 6.25 11.50
C PHE A 58 14.99 5.60 10.77
N ASP A 59 13.78 6.13 10.93
CA ASP A 59 12.53 5.70 10.32
C ASP A 59 12.12 6.50 9.07
N HIS A 60 12.91 7.48 8.66
CA HIS A 60 12.65 8.28 7.46
C HIS A 60 12.78 7.42 6.18
N PRO A 61 11.88 7.55 5.18
CA PRO A 61 11.91 6.72 3.97
C PRO A 61 13.26 6.75 3.24
N ILE A 62 13.87 7.94 3.12
CA ILE A 62 15.14 8.17 2.42
C ILE A 62 16.30 7.44 3.10
N CYS A 63 16.29 7.26 4.43
CA CYS A 63 17.30 6.47 5.13
C CYS A 63 17.29 5.00 4.67
N SER A 64 16.14 4.48 4.22
CA SER A 64 16.01 3.16 3.59
C SER A 64 16.02 3.21 2.05
N GLY A 65 16.44 4.33 1.45
CA GLY A 65 16.49 4.52 -0.01
C GLY A 65 15.12 4.49 -0.71
N VAL A 66 14.05 4.87 0.00
CA VAL A 66 12.69 5.00 -0.55
C VAL A 66 12.38 6.48 -0.83
N LEU A 67 11.86 6.75 -2.03
CA LEU A 67 11.19 8.01 -2.35
C LEU A 67 9.69 7.85 -2.06
N ASP A 68 9.17 8.67 -1.15
CA ASP A 68 7.78 8.71 -0.70
C ASP A 68 7.11 9.99 -1.16
N ILE A 69 5.95 9.89 -1.82
CA ILE A 69 5.18 11.03 -2.33
C ILE A 69 4.71 12.00 -1.23
N LYS A 70 4.62 11.58 0.05
CA LYS A 70 4.30 12.45 1.19
C LYS A 70 5.55 13.04 1.88
N SER A 71 6.74 12.88 1.30
CA SER A 71 8.01 13.44 1.77
C SER A 71 8.59 14.47 0.78
N GLU A 72 9.54 15.31 1.22
CA GLU A 72 10.28 16.22 0.33
C GLU A 72 11.13 15.42 -0.69
N PRO A 73 11.28 15.87 -1.96
CA PRO A 73 10.80 17.14 -2.55
C PRO A 73 9.29 17.28 -2.74
N PHE A 74 8.54 16.17 -2.79
CA PHE A 74 7.25 16.14 -3.49
C PHE A 74 6.18 17.04 -2.88
N THR A 75 6.25 17.28 -1.57
CA THR A 75 5.39 18.23 -0.83
C THR A 75 5.57 19.68 -1.25
N ASN A 76 6.76 20.05 -1.74
CA ASN A 76 7.14 21.42 -2.11
C ASN A 76 7.21 21.59 -3.65
N MET A 77 6.99 20.51 -4.40
CA MET A 77 7.09 20.44 -5.86
C MET A 77 5.74 20.80 -6.51
N PRO A 78 5.72 21.55 -7.64
CA PRO A 78 4.49 21.80 -8.37
C PRO A 78 3.79 20.50 -8.79
N GLY A 79 2.46 20.44 -8.63
CA GLY A 79 1.67 19.21 -8.84
C GLY A 79 1.88 18.56 -10.21
N SER A 80 2.03 19.35 -11.28
CA SER A 80 2.30 18.86 -12.63
C SER A 80 3.66 18.18 -12.81
N VAL A 81 4.62 18.44 -11.92
CA VAL A 81 5.95 17.79 -11.90
C VAL A 81 5.93 16.59 -10.96
N SER A 82 5.30 16.69 -9.80
CA SER A 82 5.17 15.54 -8.87
C SER A 82 4.21 14.46 -9.36
N ASP A 83 3.27 14.80 -10.25
CA ASP A 83 2.40 13.84 -10.95
C ASP A 83 3.17 12.88 -11.88
N ILE A 84 4.36 13.25 -12.35
CA ILE A 84 5.20 12.39 -13.20
C ILE A 84 5.72 11.19 -12.40
N PHE A 85 6.00 11.38 -11.10
CA PHE A 85 6.32 10.28 -10.18
C PHE A 85 5.15 9.30 -10.02
N LYS A 86 3.92 9.76 -10.25
CA LYS A 86 2.67 8.99 -10.16
C LYS A 86 2.31 8.30 -11.48
N GLU A 87 2.90 8.64 -12.62
CA GLU A 87 2.61 8.01 -13.93
C GLU A 87 2.70 6.46 -13.90
N PRO A 88 3.75 5.83 -13.33
CA PRO A 88 3.83 4.37 -13.20
C PRO A 88 2.77 3.75 -12.27
N PHE A 89 1.97 4.59 -11.60
CA PHE A 89 0.89 4.24 -10.70
C PHE A 89 -0.49 4.68 -11.21
N ARG A 90 -0.60 5.57 -12.21
CA ARG A 90 -1.89 5.97 -12.81
C ARG A 90 -2.68 4.79 -13.34
N ARG A 91 -1.98 3.75 -13.83
CA ARG A 91 -2.57 2.45 -14.22
C ARG A 91 -3.38 1.74 -13.12
N TYR A 92 -3.14 2.05 -11.85
CA TYR A 92 -3.89 1.45 -10.74
C TYR A 92 -5.22 2.15 -10.45
N LYS A 93 -5.42 3.37 -10.96
CA LYS A 93 -6.65 4.11 -10.76
C LYS A 93 -7.72 3.59 -11.71
N LEU A 94 -8.85 3.16 -11.16
CA LEU A 94 -10.03 2.79 -11.94
C LEU A 94 -10.80 4.03 -12.41
N GLU A 95 -11.46 3.91 -13.56
CA GLU A 95 -12.44 4.91 -14.00
C GLU A 95 -13.76 4.75 -13.23
N GLN A 96 -14.48 5.86 -13.02
CA GLN A 96 -15.71 5.87 -12.23
C GLN A 96 -16.77 4.94 -12.83
N ASN A 97 -16.97 3.79 -12.19
CA ASN A 97 -18.01 2.85 -12.56
C ASN A 97 -19.40 3.44 -12.24
N HIS A 98 -20.24 3.52 -13.27
CA HIS A 98 -21.61 4.03 -13.20
C HIS A 98 -22.51 3.12 -12.35
N ASP A 99 -22.32 1.80 -12.44
CA ASP A 99 -23.22 0.80 -11.88
C ASP A 99 -22.93 0.59 -10.39
N VAL A 100 -21.66 0.68 -9.97
CA VAL A 100 -21.27 0.82 -8.55
C VAL A 100 -21.79 2.14 -7.96
N MET A 101 -21.86 3.22 -8.77
CA MET A 101 -22.40 4.51 -8.34
C MET A 101 -23.93 4.46 -8.18
N GLU A 102 -24.66 3.87 -9.14
CA GLU A 102 -26.09 3.62 -8.97
C GLU A 102 -26.36 2.61 -7.85
N ALA A 103 -25.60 1.52 -7.70
CA ALA A 103 -25.73 0.61 -6.55
C ALA A 103 -25.56 1.33 -5.20
N CYS A 104 -24.62 2.27 -5.09
CA CYS A 104 -24.48 3.12 -3.91
C CYS A 104 -25.68 4.06 -3.71
N LYS A 105 -26.15 4.74 -4.78
CA LYS A 105 -27.32 5.63 -4.74
C LYS A 105 -28.59 4.86 -4.38
N GLU A 106 -28.79 3.73 -5.02
CA GLU A 106 -29.93 2.84 -4.88
C GLU A 106 -29.92 2.22 -3.49
N PHE A 107 -28.82 1.65 -2.98
CA PHE A 107 -28.77 1.14 -1.60
C PHE A 107 -29.14 2.18 -0.54
N ILE A 108 -28.65 3.42 -0.68
CA ILE A 108 -28.91 4.49 0.29
C ILE A 108 -30.36 4.98 0.17
N ARG A 109 -30.86 5.16 -1.06
CA ARG A 109 -32.30 5.36 -1.33
C ARG A 109 -33.14 4.17 -0.87
N ASN A 110 -32.58 2.96 -0.79
CA ASN A 110 -33.25 1.71 -0.42
C ASN A 110 -33.39 1.55 1.09
N GLU A 111 -32.42 2.03 1.86
CA GLU A 111 -32.61 2.20 3.31
C GLU A 111 -33.61 3.32 3.64
N GLU A 112 -34.08 4.06 2.64
CA GLU A 112 -35.30 4.87 2.67
C GLU A 112 -36.52 4.12 2.02
N SER A 113 -36.37 3.38 0.89
CA SER A 113 -37.37 2.52 0.21
C SER A 113 -36.81 1.68 -0.98
N LYS A 114 -37.04 0.35 -1.05
CA LYS A 114 -36.29 -0.65 -1.90
C LYS A 114 -36.80 -0.87 -3.36
N ILE A 115 -36.11 -1.53 -4.32
CA ILE A 115 -35.04 -2.57 -4.30
C ILE A 115 -34.20 -2.68 -5.62
N ASN A 116 -33.12 -3.48 -5.60
CA ASN A 116 -32.05 -3.71 -6.63
C ASN A 116 -32.40 -4.08 -8.09
N MET A 117 -31.43 -3.85 -9.01
CA MET A 117 -31.04 -4.86 -10.03
C MET A 117 -29.63 -4.75 -10.68
N ASP A 118 -29.22 -5.86 -11.32
CA ASP A 118 -27.97 -6.21 -12.04
C ASP A 118 -28.12 -5.99 -13.59
N ASP A 119 -27.26 -6.31 -14.58
CA ASP A 119 -25.98 -7.04 -14.83
C ASP A 119 -25.34 -6.49 -16.18
N ASP A 120 -24.19 -6.84 -16.82
CA ASP A 120 -23.01 -7.74 -16.68
C ASP A 120 -21.81 -7.21 -17.55
N LEU A 121 -20.53 -7.59 -17.31
CA LEU A 121 -19.33 -7.22 -18.12
C LEU A 121 -18.11 -8.21 -18.02
N GLY A 122 -17.06 -8.04 -18.84
CA GLY A 122 -15.81 -8.79 -18.70
C GLY A 122 -14.60 -8.38 -19.58
N ASN A 123 -13.50 -9.13 -19.38
CA ASN A 123 -12.11 -8.95 -19.87
C ASN A 123 -11.26 -7.95 -19.02
N ILE A 124 -9.93 -8.17 -18.92
CA ILE A 124 -9.12 -7.76 -17.76
C ILE A 124 -7.84 -6.97 -18.12
N ASN A 125 -7.75 -5.70 -17.70
CA ASN A 125 -6.50 -4.90 -17.67
C ASN A 125 -6.23 -4.25 -16.29
N TYR A 126 -5.20 -3.40 -16.23
CA TYR A 126 -5.04 -2.41 -15.16
C TYR A 126 -5.83 -1.15 -15.54
N GLY A 127 -6.61 -0.56 -14.62
CA GLY A 127 -7.49 0.59 -14.90
C GLY A 127 -8.94 0.21 -15.26
N GLU A 128 -9.14 -1.07 -15.63
CA GLU A 128 -10.44 -1.69 -15.89
C GLU A 128 -10.90 -2.50 -14.66
N TRP A 129 -12.21 -2.72 -14.55
CA TRP A 129 -12.83 -3.50 -13.48
C TRP A 129 -12.73 -5.00 -13.78
N LEU A 130 -12.34 -5.82 -12.79
CA LEU A 130 -12.04 -7.25 -13.02
C LEU A 130 -13.19 -8.21 -12.68
N ASP A 131 -13.94 -7.86 -11.65
CA ASP A 131 -15.17 -8.52 -11.25
C ASP A 131 -16.28 -8.16 -12.24
N LYS A 132 -17.17 -9.12 -12.52
CA LYS A 132 -18.39 -8.91 -13.35
C LYS A 132 -19.30 -7.87 -12.68
N THR A 133 -20.21 -7.22 -13.43
CA THR A 133 -21.15 -6.24 -12.84
C THR A 133 -21.98 -6.86 -11.71
N GLU A 134 -22.38 -8.14 -11.86
CA GLU A 134 -23.02 -8.95 -10.80
C GLU A 134 -22.16 -9.04 -9.53
N GLU A 135 -20.87 -9.35 -9.68
CA GLU A 135 -19.90 -9.54 -8.58
C GLU A 135 -19.57 -8.19 -7.91
N LEU A 136 -19.40 -7.12 -8.71
CA LEU A 136 -19.25 -5.75 -8.22
C LEU A 136 -20.48 -5.29 -7.41
N HIS A 137 -21.68 -5.64 -7.87
CA HIS A 137 -22.93 -5.32 -7.19
C HIS A 137 -23.09 -6.08 -5.86
N ASP A 138 -22.82 -7.40 -5.82
CA ASP A 138 -22.80 -8.18 -4.57
C ASP A 138 -21.76 -7.65 -3.57
N LEU A 139 -20.52 -7.41 -4.01
CA LEU A 139 -19.46 -6.85 -3.17
C LEU A 139 -19.83 -5.47 -2.63
N THR A 140 -20.35 -4.58 -3.48
CA THR A 140 -20.85 -3.25 -3.12
C THR A 140 -21.97 -3.36 -2.08
N LYS A 141 -22.96 -4.21 -2.33
CA LYS A 141 -24.09 -4.47 -1.42
C LYS A 141 -23.63 -5.04 -0.08
N ARG A 142 -22.75 -6.04 -0.05
CA ARG A 142 -22.21 -6.65 1.20
C ARG A 142 -21.41 -5.65 2.03
N MET A 143 -20.64 -4.77 1.37
CA MET A 143 -19.95 -3.66 2.04
C MET A 143 -20.98 -2.69 2.63
N LEU A 144 -21.96 -2.25 1.86
CA LEU A 144 -23.00 -1.31 2.29
C LEU A 144 -23.89 -1.88 3.42
N GLU A 145 -24.25 -3.17 3.37
CA GLU A 145 -24.91 -3.89 4.47
C GLU A 145 -24.04 -3.97 5.73
N SER A 146 -22.72 -3.93 5.59
CA SER A 146 -21.78 -3.87 6.72
C SER A 146 -21.66 -2.45 7.27
N MET A 147 -21.62 -1.43 6.41
CA MET A 147 -21.68 -0.02 6.79
C MET A 147 -22.99 0.33 7.51
N LEU A 148 -24.11 -0.24 7.06
CA LEU A 148 -25.43 -0.06 7.67
C LEU A 148 -25.48 -0.51 9.15
N LYS A 149 -24.74 -1.57 9.51
CA LYS A 149 -24.63 -2.07 10.89
C LYS A 149 -23.89 -1.06 11.78
N ILE A 150 -22.91 -0.35 11.23
CA ILE A 150 -22.17 0.74 11.88
C ILE A 150 -23.11 1.95 12.05
N TRP A 151 -23.78 2.37 10.99
CA TRP A 151 -24.67 3.55 10.97
C TRP A 151 -25.86 3.42 11.93
N LYS A 152 -26.40 2.21 12.11
CA LYS A 152 -27.48 1.90 13.06
C LYS A 152 -26.99 1.62 14.49
N SER A 153 -25.69 1.68 14.75
CA SER A 153 -25.11 1.41 16.07
C SER A 153 -25.12 2.67 16.96
N PRO A 154 -25.78 2.65 18.13
CA PRO A 154 -25.76 3.77 19.10
C PRO A 154 -24.34 4.15 19.57
N LYS A 155 -23.37 3.26 19.37
CA LYS A 155 -21.95 3.47 19.67
C LYS A 155 -21.32 4.50 18.73
N TYR A 156 -21.52 4.34 17.41
CA TYR A 156 -21.00 5.27 16.41
C TYR A 156 -21.85 6.55 16.34
N GLU A 157 -23.16 6.45 16.61
CA GLU A 157 -23.99 7.64 16.87
C GLU A 157 -23.42 8.47 18.04
N ALA A 158 -23.00 7.84 19.15
CA ALA A 158 -22.41 8.54 20.29
C ALA A 158 -20.96 9.02 20.04
N TYR A 159 -20.22 8.42 19.12
CA TYR A 159 -18.95 8.98 18.62
C TYR A 159 -19.21 10.29 17.88
N ILE A 160 -20.12 10.29 16.90
CA ILE A 160 -20.43 11.46 16.07
C ILE A 160 -21.14 12.58 16.86
N LYS A 161 -22.18 12.25 17.64
CA LYS A 161 -23.03 13.27 18.31
C LYS A 161 -22.56 13.68 19.71
N LYS A 162 -21.60 12.96 20.30
CA LYS A 162 -21.19 13.15 21.72
C LYS A 162 -19.68 12.95 21.95
N GLU A 163 -18.89 12.97 20.86
CA GLU A 163 -17.42 12.87 20.85
C GLU A 163 -16.84 11.67 21.64
N LYS A 164 -17.63 10.61 21.86
CA LYS A 164 -17.18 9.45 22.63
C LYS A 164 -16.13 8.65 21.87
N SER A 165 -14.94 8.51 22.44
CA SER A 165 -13.83 7.75 21.83
C SER A 165 -14.20 6.30 21.48
N ILE A 166 -13.99 5.92 20.22
CA ILE A 166 -13.93 4.53 19.77
C ILE A 166 -12.52 3.99 20.04
N ASN A 167 -12.41 2.75 20.51
CA ASN A 167 -11.11 2.09 20.69
C ASN A 167 -10.68 1.36 19.41
N GLU A 168 -9.38 1.10 19.29
CA GLU A 168 -8.72 0.60 18.08
C GLU A 168 -9.21 -0.80 17.67
N GLY A 169 -9.23 -1.75 18.61
CA GLY A 169 -9.73 -3.11 18.35
C GLY A 169 -11.21 -3.14 17.98
N SER A 170 -12.04 -2.28 18.55
CA SER A 170 -13.42 -2.11 18.10
C SER A 170 -13.51 -1.57 16.68
N TYR A 171 -12.68 -0.59 16.31
CA TYR A 171 -12.70 -0.03 14.95
C TYR A 171 -12.25 -1.08 13.91
N VAL A 172 -11.24 -1.88 14.25
CA VAL A 172 -10.83 -3.06 13.47
C VAL A 172 -12.00 -4.04 13.32
N CYS A 173 -12.54 -4.56 14.42
CA CYS A 173 -13.52 -5.66 14.37
C CYS A 173 -14.91 -5.25 13.84
N GLU A 174 -15.32 -3.99 14.00
CA GLU A 174 -16.68 -3.53 13.65
C GLU A 174 -16.73 -2.78 12.32
N VAL A 175 -15.60 -2.28 11.80
CA VAL A 175 -15.54 -1.47 10.57
C VAL A 175 -14.55 -2.03 9.55
N LEU A 176 -13.26 -2.10 9.92
CA LEU A 176 -12.20 -2.38 8.95
C LEU A 176 -12.20 -3.85 8.50
N ALA A 177 -12.23 -4.79 9.44
CA ALA A 177 -12.20 -6.21 9.13
C ALA A 177 -13.43 -6.70 8.34
N PRO A 178 -14.68 -6.29 8.65
CA PRO A 178 -15.82 -6.59 7.79
C PRO A 178 -15.65 -6.12 6.34
N LEU A 179 -15.20 -4.88 6.13
CA LEU A 179 -15.02 -4.32 4.78
C LEU A 179 -13.87 -5.00 4.03
N ILE A 180 -12.67 -5.05 4.63
CA ILE A 180 -11.49 -5.66 4.02
C ILE A 180 -11.72 -7.15 3.72
N ASN A 181 -12.35 -7.92 4.62
CA ASN A 181 -12.60 -9.34 4.37
C ASN A 181 -13.58 -9.56 3.20
N ILE A 182 -14.58 -8.69 2.99
CA ILE A 182 -15.45 -8.77 1.80
C ILE A 182 -14.62 -8.52 0.54
N VAL A 183 -13.85 -7.43 0.55
CA VAL A 183 -13.06 -6.93 -0.59
C VAL A 183 -11.97 -7.90 -1.02
N MET A 184 -11.35 -8.60 -0.06
CA MET A 184 -10.23 -9.51 -0.30
C MET A 184 -10.66 -10.98 -0.43
N SER A 185 -11.88 -11.35 0.00
CA SER A 185 -12.46 -12.69 -0.25
C SER A 185 -12.63 -12.97 -1.75
N ASP A 186 -12.31 -14.20 -2.18
CA ASP A 186 -12.58 -14.68 -3.55
C ASP A 186 -12.09 -13.73 -4.68
N LEU A 187 -10.82 -13.32 -4.63
CA LEU A 187 -10.22 -12.42 -5.63
C LEU A 187 -10.39 -12.90 -7.10
N PRO A 188 -10.54 -11.97 -8.07
CA PRO A 188 -10.59 -12.29 -9.51
C PRO A 188 -9.41 -13.14 -9.98
N GLY A 189 -9.69 -14.09 -10.87
CA GLY A 189 -8.72 -15.11 -11.29
C GLY A 189 -8.43 -16.19 -10.24
N LYS A 190 -9.05 -16.13 -9.06
CA LYS A 190 -9.00 -17.10 -7.95
C LYS A 190 -7.57 -17.55 -7.57
N PRO A 191 -6.64 -16.61 -7.28
CA PRO A 191 -5.32 -16.95 -6.78
C PRO A 191 -5.42 -17.59 -5.39
N THR A 192 -4.52 -18.53 -5.09
CA THR A 192 -4.34 -19.02 -3.71
C THR A 192 -3.72 -17.91 -2.87
N ALA A 193 -4.52 -17.23 -2.05
CA ALA A 193 -4.09 -16.19 -1.14
C ALA A 193 -4.91 -16.25 0.17
N TRP A 194 -4.41 -15.66 1.24
CA TRP A 194 -5.09 -15.63 2.54
C TRP A 194 -4.77 -14.37 3.35
N ASP A 195 -5.73 -14.04 4.21
CA ASP A 195 -5.74 -12.88 5.10
C ASP A 195 -5.21 -13.25 6.50
N ILE A 196 -4.42 -12.37 7.12
CA ILE A 196 -3.91 -12.54 8.48
C ILE A 196 -4.15 -11.26 9.29
N TRP A 197 -5.07 -11.33 10.27
CA TRP A 197 -5.45 -10.21 11.15
C TRP A 197 -4.53 -10.09 12.36
N GLY A 198 -3.29 -9.70 12.09
CA GLY A 198 -2.26 -9.37 13.05
C GLY A 198 -1.70 -10.53 13.88
N GLU A 199 -2.41 -11.65 14.04
CA GLU A 199 -2.00 -12.78 14.89
C GLU A 199 -0.54 -13.19 14.68
N GLU A 200 -0.08 -13.24 13.42
CA GLU A 200 1.29 -13.54 13.04
C GLU A 200 2.15 -12.30 12.74
N GLY A 201 3.47 -12.46 12.81
CA GLY A 201 4.43 -11.42 12.41
C GLY A 201 4.99 -11.67 11.02
N SER A 202 5.13 -10.59 10.23
CA SER A 202 5.67 -10.57 8.87
C SER A 202 6.95 -11.40 8.73
N SER A 203 6.90 -12.42 7.87
CA SER A 203 8.05 -13.25 7.47
C SER A 203 9.07 -12.44 6.68
N ALA A 204 8.65 -11.41 5.94
CA ALA A 204 9.54 -10.46 5.28
C ALA A 204 10.38 -9.67 6.29
N SER A 205 9.73 -9.11 7.32
CA SER A 205 10.43 -8.41 8.39
C SER A 205 11.30 -9.35 9.24
N ALA A 206 10.86 -10.59 9.45
CA ALA A 206 11.69 -11.62 10.11
C ALA A 206 12.94 -11.97 9.29
N THR A 207 12.79 -12.15 7.97
CA THR A 207 13.87 -12.50 7.03
C THR A 207 14.98 -11.45 7.05
N ARG A 208 14.64 -10.16 7.01
CA ARG A 208 15.65 -9.10 7.13
C ARG A 208 16.29 -9.04 8.52
N LYS A 209 15.51 -9.16 9.59
CA LYS A 209 16.04 -9.05 10.97
C LYS A 209 16.94 -10.23 11.37
N GLY A 210 16.81 -11.37 10.70
CA GLY A 210 17.51 -12.62 11.01
C GLY A 210 16.88 -13.41 12.16
N SER A 211 17.18 -14.70 12.22
CA SER A 211 16.51 -15.74 13.04
C SER A 211 16.58 -15.59 14.57
N ARG A 212 17.08 -14.46 15.10
CA ARG A 212 17.21 -14.17 16.54
C ARG A 212 16.40 -12.96 17.00
N LYS A 213 15.57 -12.36 16.13
CA LYS A 213 14.80 -11.14 16.42
C LYS A 213 13.33 -11.33 16.07
N ILE A 214 12.44 -10.85 16.94
CA ILE A 214 10.98 -10.95 16.77
C ILE A 214 10.54 -10.23 15.49
N ALA A 215 9.70 -10.87 14.68
CA ALA A 215 9.08 -10.29 13.48
C ALA A 215 8.29 -9.01 13.82
N ARG A 216 8.11 -8.08 12.86
CA ARG A 216 7.13 -6.99 13.04
C ARG A 216 5.73 -7.51 12.69
N ARG A 217 4.76 -7.18 13.53
CA ARG A 217 3.32 -7.44 13.33
C ARG A 217 2.68 -6.23 12.64
N ALA A 218 1.96 -6.47 11.55
CA ALA A 218 1.01 -5.51 10.96
C ALA A 218 -0.36 -5.70 11.63
N ASP A 219 -1.31 -4.78 11.42
CA ASP A 219 -2.68 -4.99 11.94
C ASP A 219 -3.48 -5.93 11.03
N TYR A 220 -3.20 -5.88 9.73
CA TYR A 220 -3.58 -6.90 8.75
C TYR A 220 -2.48 -7.08 7.69
N MET A 221 -2.38 -8.28 7.12
CA MET A 221 -1.57 -8.55 5.93
C MET A 221 -2.19 -9.64 5.05
N MET A 222 -1.99 -9.55 3.73
CA MET A 222 -2.38 -10.60 2.77
C MET A 222 -1.14 -11.32 2.24
N VAL A 223 -1.18 -12.65 2.22
CA VAL A 223 -0.14 -13.49 1.62
C VAL A 223 -0.69 -14.17 0.37
N ALA A 224 0.02 -14.01 -0.75
CA ALA A 224 -0.29 -14.70 -2.01
C ALA A 224 0.71 -15.83 -2.28
N GLN A 225 0.21 -17.03 -2.60
CA GLN A 225 1.04 -18.17 -2.99
C GLN A 225 1.34 -18.13 -4.49
N LEU A 226 2.59 -17.82 -4.81
CA LEU A 226 3.13 -17.74 -6.15
C LEU A 226 3.63 -19.13 -6.62
N GLY A 227 2.67 -20.01 -6.91
CA GLY A 227 2.94 -21.40 -7.25
C GLY A 227 3.43 -22.23 -6.05
N LYS A 228 3.82 -23.49 -6.31
CA LYS A 228 3.77 -24.59 -5.31
C LYS A 228 4.46 -24.40 -3.95
N LYS A 229 5.42 -23.47 -3.79
CA LYS A 229 6.22 -23.25 -2.56
C LYS A 229 6.78 -21.82 -2.40
N ALA A 230 6.21 -20.81 -3.05
CA ALA A 230 6.64 -19.43 -2.88
C ALA A 230 5.47 -18.60 -2.39
N GLU A 231 5.69 -17.79 -1.36
CA GLU A 231 4.67 -17.02 -0.65
C GLU A 231 5.16 -15.58 -0.54
N LEU A 232 4.30 -14.63 -0.85
CA LEU A 232 4.62 -13.20 -0.89
C LEU A 232 3.56 -12.41 -0.11
N GLU A 233 4.00 -11.70 0.92
CA GLU A 233 3.21 -10.69 1.62
C GLU A 233 2.99 -9.50 0.66
N ILE A 234 1.78 -9.37 0.11
CA ILE A 234 1.47 -8.45 -1.00
C ILE A 234 0.60 -7.25 -0.58
N VAL A 235 -0.11 -7.36 0.55
CA VAL A 235 -0.82 -6.24 1.19
C VAL A 235 -0.42 -6.15 2.66
N TYR A 236 -0.26 -4.94 3.18
CA TYR A 236 -0.21 -4.66 4.63
C TYR A 236 -1.17 -3.52 5.01
N LEU A 237 -1.72 -3.57 6.23
CA LEU A 237 -2.54 -2.51 6.80
C LEU A 237 -2.03 -2.14 8.20
N GLU A 238 -2.04 -0.84 8.47
CA GLU A 238 -1.86 -0.26 9.81
C GLU A 238 -3.04 0.67 10.11
N THR A 239 -3.49 0.70 11.36
CA THR A 239 -4.58 1.58 11.79
C THR A 239 -4.32 2.19 13.15
N GLY A 240 -4.90 3.37 13.37
CA GLY A 240 -5.17 3.89 14.71
C GLY A 240 -6.65 3.74 15.08
N ARG A 241 -7.08 4.58 16.02
CA ARG A 241 -8.49 4.90 16.27
C ARG A 241 -9.00 5.88 15.19
N PRO A 242 -10.33 6.03 15.00
CA PRO A 242 -10.89 7.05 14.10
C PRO A 242 -10.36 8.46 14.37
N ASN A 243 -10.17 8.81 15.65
CA ASN A 243 -9.56 10.06 16.09
C ASN A 243 -8.06 9.93 16.45
N SER A 244 -7.29 9.14 15.69
CA SER A 244 -5.84 8.98 15.89
C SER A 244 -5.09 10.30 15.76
N SER A 245 -4.03 10.48 16.56
CA SER A 245 -3.14 11.64 16.45
C SER A 245 -2.27 11.57 15.19
N GLN A 246 -1.80 12.72 14.70
CA GLN A 246 -0.93 12.78 13.53
C GLN A 246 0.35 11.93 13.71
N ASP A 247 0.91 11.89 14.92
CA ASP A 247 2.11 11.07 15.21
C ASP A 247 1.85 9.57 15.10
N LYS A 248 0.62 9.08 15.31
CA LYS A 248 0.24 7.68 15.04
C LYS A 248 0.19 7.47 13.52
N ARG A 249 -0.57 8.29 12.80
CA ARG A 249 -0.72 8.24 11.32
C ARG A 249 0.64 8.27 10.59
N VAL A 250 1.56 9.13 11.02
CA VAL A 250 2.92 9.25 10.44
C VAL A 250 3.81 8.05 10.78
N ARG A 251 3.75 7.52 12.01
CA ARG A 251 4.53 6.31 12.38
C ARG A 251 4.01 5.06 11.66
N ASP A 252 2.71 4.98 11.44
CA ASP A 252 2.06 3.89 10.70
C ASP A 252 2.45 3.91 9.22
N HIS A 253 2.36 5.07 8.56
CA HIS A 253 2.89 5.29 7.20
C HIS A 253 4.36 4.85 7.05
N LYS A 254 5.25 5.27 7.96
CA LYS A 254 6.66 4.84 7.99
C LYS A 254 6.84 3.34 8.31
N LYS A 255 5.90 2.71 9.02
CA LYS A 255 5.90 1.27 9.34
C LYS A 255 5.51 0.46 8.10
N LEU A 256 4.49 0.90 7.37
CA LEU A 256 4.05 0.35 6.07
C LEU A 256 5.15 0.41 5.02
N ILE A 257 5.79 1.58 4.82
CA ILE A 257 6.93 1.74 3.89
C ILE A 257 8.01 0.69 4.12
N ARG A 258 8.34 0.39 5.38
CA ARG A 258 9.33 -0.64 5.73
C ARG A 258 8.85 -2.06 5.43
N PHE A 259 7.58 -2.37 5.66
CA PHE A 259 7.02 -3.67 5.29
C PHE A 259 7.03 -3.87 3.77
N SER A 260 6.58 -2.88 2.99
CA SER A 260 6.61 -2.92 1.52
C SER A 260 8.02 -3.18 0.99
N LYS A 261 9.01 -2.46 1.51
CA LYS A 261 10.42 -2.63 1.11
C LYS A 261 10.96 -4.00 1.52
N ASP A 262 10.72 -4.43 2.76
CA ASP A 262 11.13 -5.75 3.26
C ASP A 262 10.56 -6.86 2.37
N SER A 263 9.28 -6.76 1.97
CA SER A 263 8.64 -7.71 1.04
C SER A 263 9.29 -7.72 -0.34
N ILE A 264 9.49 -6.56 -0.99
CA ILE A 264 10.20 -6.47 -2.28
C ILE A 264 11.58 -7.12 -2.20
N ASP A 265 12.31 -6.92 -1.09
CA ASP A 265 13.64 -7.51 -0.92
C ASP A 265 13.60 -9.03 -0.67
N THR A 266 12.53 -9.58 -0.08
CA THR A 266 12.37 -11.05 -0.01
C THR A 266 12.38 -11.70 -1.39
N THR A 267 11.89 -11.01 -2.43
CA THR A 267 11.81 -11.58 -3.78
C THR A 267 13.17 -11.94 -4.36
N ARG A 268 14.25 -11.29 -3.90
CA ARG A 268 15.64 -11.55 -4.32
C ARG A 268 16.43 -12.42 -3.32
N ASN A 269 15.95 -12.52 -2.08
CA ASN A 269 16.61 -13.21 -0.97
C ASN A 269 16.07 -14.63 -0.71
N ILE A 270 14.74 -14.83 -0.75
CA ILE A 270 14.12 -16.13 -0.50
C ILE A 270 14.22 -17.01 -1.76
N LYS A 271 14.82 -18.20 -1.61
CA LYS A 271 15.16 -19.13 -2.72
C LYS A 271 14.00 -19.44 -3.68
N ASN A 272 12.77 -19.51 -3.19
CA ASN A 272 11.61 -19.87 -4.02
C ASN A 272 11.06 -18.65 -4.76
N LEU A 273 10.92 -17.48 -4.11
CA LEU A 273 10.57 -16.23 -4.79
C LEU A 273 11.64 -15.84 -5.81
N LYS A 274 12.93 -15.99 -5.48
CA LYS A 274 14.06 -15.66 -6.37
C LYS A 274 14.01 -16.41 -7.71
N LYS A 275 13.46 -17.63 -7.74
CA LYS A 275 13.27 -18.36 -9.01
C LYS A 275 12.24 -17.70 -9.92
N ILE A 276 11.20 -17.09 -9.34
CA ILE A 276 10.12 -16.41 -10.05
C ILE A 276 10.59 -15.01 -10.47
N PHE A 277 11.10 -14.23 -9.52
CA PHE A 277 11.62 -12.87 -9.74
C PHE A 277 13.08 -12.86 -10.24
N ASN A 278 13.54 -13.95 -10.86
CA ASN A 278 14.70 -13.92 -11.76
C ASN A 278 14.31 -13.38 -13.14
N GLN A 279 13.05 -13.55 -13.56
CA GLN A 279 12.48 -13.00 -14.80
C GLN A 279 12.26 -11.48 -14.66
N SER A 280 12.71 -10.70 -15.64
CA SER A 280 12.60 -9.23 -15.72
C SER A 280 11.14 -8.78 -15.74
N SER A 281 10.35 -9.36 -16.65
CA SER A 281 8.90 -9.23 -16.78
C SER A 281 8.15 -9.27 -15.43
N LYS A 282 8.50 -10.21 -14.55
CA LYS A 282 7.85 -10.40 -13.24
C LYS A 282 8.32 -9.39 -12.19
N ARG A 283 9.55 -8.89 -12.27
CA ARG A 283 10.01 -7.75 -11.46
C ARG A 283 9.28 -6.46 -11.83
N GLN A 284 9.09 -6.19 -13.12
CA GLN A 284 8.39 -5.01 -13.60
C GLN A 284 6.91 -4.99 -13.16
N ASN A 285 6.28 -6.17 -13.03
CA ASN A 285 4.92 -6.31 -12.51
C ASN A 285 4.82 -6.32 -10.97
N LEU A 286 5.92 -6.57 -10.24
CA LEU A 286 5.93 -6.59 -8.77
C LEU A 286 5.47 -5.24 -8.20
N THR A 287 4.43 -5.32 -7.38
CA THR A 287 3.84 -4.20 -6.65
C THR A 287 3.44 -4.72 -5.27
N ILE A 288 3.79 -4.00 -4.21
CA ILE A 288 3.31 -4.30 -2.85
C ILE A 288 2.40 -3.16 -2.42
N PHE A 289 1.18 -3.49 -2.00
CA PHE A 289 0.14 -2.51 -1.65
C PHE A 289 0.09 -2.30 -0.15
N THR A 290 -0.28 -1.10 0.28
CA THR A 290 -0.38 -0.75 1.70
C THR A 290 -1.56 0.17 1.98
N ILE A 291 -2.17 -0.05 3.14
CA ILE A 291 -3.39 0.62 3.58
C ILE A 291 -3.09 1.34 4.89
N ASN A 292 -3.05 2.66 4.86
CA ASN A 292 -2.89 3.48 6.06
C ASN A 292 -4.26 4.00 6.47
N ILE A 293 -4.80 3.55 7.61
CA ILE A 293 -6.05 4.08 8.15
C ILE A 293 -5.70 5.31 9.00
N ALA A 294 -5.58 6.44 8.30
CA ALA A 294 -5.12 7.73 8.79
C ALA A 294 -6.21 8.47 9.60
N GLY A 295 -6.76 7.82 10.63
CA GLY A 295 -7.92 8.30 11.38
C GLY A 295 -9.20 7.64 10.86
N ASP A 296 -10.10 8.45 10.29
CA ASP A 296 -11.27 8.00 9.53
C ASP A 296 -11.08 8.08 8.00
N VAL A 297 -9.84 8.33 7.53
CA VAL A 297 -9.46 8.28 6.12
C VAL A 297 -8.71 6.98 5.82
N ILE A 298 -9.13 6.25 4.79
CA ILE A 298 -8.32 5.18 4.18
C ILE A 298 -7.43 5.78 3.11
N GLU A 299 -6.13 5.51 3.19
CA GLU A 299 -5.13 5.88 2.19
C GLU A 299 -4.52 4.61 1.58
N LEU A 300 -4.72 4.40 0.27
CA LEU A 300 -4.20 3.25 -0.48
C LEU A 300 -2.91 3.65 -1.21
N TYR A 301 -1.81 2.97 -0.89
CA TYR A 301 -0.51 3.15 -1.52
C TYR A 301 -0.03 1.90 -2.26
N ALA A 302 0.94 2.10 -3.15
CA ALA A 302 1.77 1.04 -3.71
C ALA A 302 3.25 1.38 -3.63
N MET A 303 4.07 0.36 -3.36
CA MET A 303 5.51 0.38 -3.56
C MET A 303 5.90 -0.43 -4.80
N ARG A 304 6.82 0.12 -5.60
CA ARG A 304 7.48 -0.57 -6.73
C ARG A 304 8.97 -0.26 -6.72
N LYS A 305 9.81 -1.16 -7.26
CA LYS A 305 11.24 -0.89 -7.50
C LYS A 305 11.50 -0.75 -9.00
N GLU A 306 11.80 0.47 -9.44
CA GLU A 306 12.06 0.82 -10.85
C GLU A 306 13.39 1.56 -10.95
N SER A 307 14.22 1.25 -11.95
CA SER A 307 15.57 1.84 -12.14
C SER A 307 16.44 1.87 -10.87
N GLY A 308 16.33 0.83 -10.02
CA GLY A 308 17.04 0.74 -8.73
C GLY A 308 16.33 1.45 -7.56
N ILE A 309 15.46 2.42 -7.84
CA ILE A 309 14.77 3.26 -6.87
C ILE A 309 13.50 2.58 -6.35
N TYR A 310 13.27 2.62 -5.03
CA TYR A 310 11.98 2.24 -4.43
C TYR A 310 11.05 3.47 -4.46
N LYS A 311 10.01 3.43 -5.28
CA LYS A 311 8.99 4.47 -5.38
C LYS A 311 7.78 4.06 -4.54
N TYR A 312 7.33 4.92 -3.62
CA TYR A 312 6.14 4.75 -2.79
C TYR A 312 5.14 5.86 -3.10
N CYS A 313 3.98 5.48 -3.64
CA CYS A 313 3.00 6.42 -4.17
C CYS A 313 1.59 6.10 -3.66
N LEU A 314 0.85 7.15 -3.30
CA LEU A 314 -0.60 7.09 -3.07
C LEU A 314 -1.29 6.80 -4.41
N ILE A 315 -2.22 5.85 -4.42
CA ILE A 315 -3.11 5.54 -5.55
C ILE A 315 -4.44 6.26 -5.36
N GLU A 316 -5.04 6.11 -4.17
CA GLU A 316 -6.39 6.61 -3.87
C GLU A 316 -6.53 6.89 -2.36
N GLU A 317 -7.42 7.80 -1.98
CA GLU A 317 -7.80 8.04 -0.59
C GLU A 317 -9.29 8.39 -0.48
N ALA A 318 -9.92 7.97 0.61
CA ALA A 318 -11.35 8.19 0.87
C ALA A 318 -11.65 8.29 2.37
N THR A 319 -12.67 9.06 2.74
CA THR A 319 -13.22 9.04 4.11
C THR A 319 -14.08 7.79 4.32
N ILE A 320 -14.03 7.20 5.51
CA ILE A 320 -14.84 6.07 5.95
C ILE A 320 -16.04 6.64 6.72
N PRO A 321 -17.24 6.76 6.14
CA PRO A 321 -18.35 7.43 6.80
C PRO A 321 -18.94 6.56 7.91
N LEU A 322 -18.68 6.95 9.16
CA LEU A 322 -19.14 6.25 10.37
C LEU A 322 -20.60 6.55 10.76
N HIS A 323 -21.35 7.25 9.89
CA HIS A 323 -22.78 7.51 10.00
C HIS A 323 -23.42 7.53 8.60
N MET A 324 -24.74 7.33 8.55
CA MET A 324 -25.53 7.42 7.30
C MET A 324 -25.31 8.79 6.66
N THR A 325 -24.97 8.81 5.37
CA THR A 325 -24.60 10.02 4.62
C THR A 325 -24.93 9.85 3.12
N SER A 326 -24.67 10.88 2.31
CA SER A 326 -25.01 10.88 0.88
C SER A 326 -24.22 9.82 0.07
N PRO A 327 -24.77 9.31 -1.04
CA PRO A 327 -24.05 8.38 -1.93
C PRO A 327 -22.71 8.92 -2.41
N SER A 328 -22.61 10.24 -2.63
CA SER A 328 -21.38 10.94 -2.99
C SER A 328 -20.27 10.89 -1.93
N ALA A 329 -20.60 10.62 -0.67
CA ALA A 329 -19.64 10.44 0.44
C ALA A 329 -19.39 8.96 0.78
N VAL A 330 -20.23 8.03 0.30
CA VAL A 330 -20.04 6.58 0.49
C VAL A 330 -19.29 5.96 -0.69
N TYR A 331 -19.63 6.35 -1.92
CA TYR A 331 -19.01 5.83 -3.15
C TYR A 331 -17.47 5.90 -3.16
N PRO A 332 -16.79 6.97 -2.71
CA PRO A 332 -15.33 7.02 -2.71
C PRO A 332 -14.68 5.88 -1.92
N LEU A 333 -15.28 5.48 -0.78
CA LEU A 333 -14.78 4.34 -0.01
C LEU A 333 -14.95 3.03 -0.78
N ILE A 334 -16.13 2.80 -1.35
CA ILE A 334 -16.44 1.60 -2.13
C ILE A 334 -15.50 1.50 -3.35
N HIS A 335 -15.27 2.62 -4.03
CA HIS A 335 -14.34 2.74 -5.14
C HIS A 335 -12.89 2.41 -4.71
N THR A 336 -12.36 3.07 -3.67
CA THR A 336 -11.00 2.81 -3.15
C THR A 336 -10.80 1.35 -2.72
N LEU A 337 -11.82 0.72 -2.14
CA LEU A 337 -11.79 -0.69 -1.74
C LEU A 337 -11.79 -1.64 -2.95
N LEU A 338 -12.63 -1.39 -3.97
CA LEU A 338 -12.64 -2.20 -5.19
C LEU A 338 -11.40 -1.94 -6.08
N THR A 339 -10.83 -0.74 -6.03
CA THR A 339 -9.49 -0.43 -6.56
C THR A 339 -8.46 -1.36 -5.91
N LEU A 340 -8.38 -1.42 -4.57
CA LEU A 340 -7.48 -2.33 -3.84
C LEU A 340 -7.63 -3.80 -4.31
N ARG A 341 -8.86 -4.32 -4.35
CA ARG A 341 -9.17 -5.68 -4.83
C ARG A 341 -8.61 -5.93 -6.24
N THR A 342 -8.93 -5.02 -7.16
CA THR A 342 -8.52 -5.07 -8.56
C THR A 342 -7.00 -5.06 -8.70
N VAL A 343 -6.31 -4.11 -8.06
CA VAL A 343 -4.86 -3.92 -8.26
C VAL A 343 -4.05 -5.07 -7.66
N VAL A 344 -4.51 -5.66 -6.54
CA VAL A 344 -3.90 -6.85 -5.95
C VAL A 344 -4.11 -8.07 -6.85
N ALA A 345 -5.35 -8.35 -7.26
CA ALA A 345 -5.66 -9.51 -8.12
C ALA A 345 -4.92 -9.44 -9.47
N CYS A 346 -4.93 -8.28 -10.13
CA CYS A 346 -4.21 -8.06 -11.40
C CYS A 346 -2.69 -8.20 -11.23
N THR A 347 -2.13 -7.78 -10.10
CA THR A 347 -0.71 -7.94 -9.78
C THR A 347 -0.34 -9.42 -9.58
N ILE A 348 -1.10 -10.17 -8.77
CA ILE A 348 -0.87 -11.61 -8.56
C ILE A 348 -0.98 -12.36 -9.91
N HIS A 349 -2.03 -12.06 -10.69
CA HIS A 349 -2.25 -12.66 -11.99
C HIS A 349 -1.06 -12.39 -12.95
N LYS A 350 -0.57 -11.15 -13.03
CA LYS A 350 0.57 -10.81 -13.90
C LYS A 350 1.92 -11.36 -13.41
N ILE A 351 2.09 -11.62 -12.12
CA ILE A 351 3.27 -12.34 -11.61
C ILE A 351 3.20 -13.85 -11.95
N LEU A 352 2.01 -14.45 -11.94
CA LEU A 352 1.80 -15.87 -12.24
C LEU A 352 1.83 -16.18 -13.75
N TYR A 353 1.11 -15.40 -14.56
CA TYR A 353 0.70 -15.81 -15.92
C TYR A 353 1.20 -14.92 -17.06
N ASN A 354 1.78 -13.75 -16.79
CA ASN A 354 2.35 -12.91 -17.86
C ASN A 354 3.53 -13.65 -18.50
N PRO A 355 3.53 -13.89 -19.83
CA PRO A 355 4.63 -14.58 -20.50
C PRO A 355 5.95 -13.81 -20.39
N ASP A 356 7.07 -14.53 -20.56
CA ASP A 356 8.37 -13.89 -20.70
C ASP A 356 8.44 -13.16 -22.03
N SER A 357 8.38 -11.82 -22.00
CA SER A 357 9.08 -11.03 -23.01
C SER A 357 10.58 -11.32 -22.86
N GLY A 358 11.29 -11.48 -23.99
CA GLY A 358 12.68 -11.95 -24.01
C GLY A 358 13.72 -10.93 -23.51
N ASP A 359 13.29 -9.86 -22.87
CA ASP A 359 14.12 -8.71 -22.51
C ASP A 359 15.05 -9.03 -21.35
N SER A 360 16.29 -9.35 -21.68
CA SER A 360 17.36 -9.66 -20.73
C SER A 360 17.91 -8.40 -20.04
N ASP A 361 17.05 -7.75 -19.27
CA ASP A 361 17.37 -6.62 -18.40
C ASP A 361 18.34 -7.06 -17.28
N HIS A 362 19.62 -7.03 -17.59
CA HIS A 362 20.72 -7.33 -16.67
C HIS A 362 21.01 -6.17 -15.69
N SER A 363 19.98 -5.43 -15.26
CA SER A 363 20.08 -4.48 -14.14
C SER A 363 20.27 -5.23 -12.82
N SER A 364 21.53 -5.55 -12.50
CA SER A 364 21.96 -6.01 -11.17
C SER A 364 22.05 -4.84 -10.18
N SER A 365 21.00 -4.00 -10.14
CA SER A 365 20.82 -2.94 -9.15
C SER A 365 21.00 -3.52 -7.75
N GLU A 366 21.88 -2.94 -6.94
CA GLU A 366 22.20 -3.44 -5.61
C GLU A 366 20.98 -3.37 -4.67
N MET A 367 21.02 -4.14 -3.58
CA MET A 367 19.99 -4.09 -2.55
C MET A 367 20.42 -3.17 -1.41
N VAL A 368 20.00 -1.91 -1.56
CA VAL A 368 19.79 -0.93 -0.48
C VAL A 368 19.16 -1.62 0.73
N VAL A 369 19.70 -1.41 1.94
CA VAL A 369 19.25 -2.10 3.16
C VAL A 369 18.07 -1.36 3.79
N THR A 370 17.02 -2.06 4.26
CA THR A 370 15.99 -1.36 5.06
C THR A 370 16.54 -1.10 6.45
N VAL A 371 16.69 0.18 6.82
CA VAL A 371 17.31 0.59 8.09
C VAL A 371 16.57 -0.02 9.27
N SER A 372 17.33 -0.58 10.22
CA SER A 372 16.79 -1.21 11.43
C SER A 372 16.35 -0.19 12.48
N THR A 373 15.47 -0.60 13.39
CA THR A 373 15.23 0.14 14.63
C THR A 373 16.46 0.01 15.52
N PRO A 374 17.05 1.12 16.03
CA PRO A 374 18.05 1.08 17.09
C PRO A 374 17.57 0.29 18.31
N LYS A 375 18.49 -0.27 19.10
CA LYS A 375 18.14 -1.15 20.23
C LYS A 375 17.36 -0.46 21.37
N ASN A 376 17.36 0.88 21.39
CA ASN A 376 16.90 1.71 22.51
C ASN A 376 15.80 2.73 22.12
N SER A 377 15.09 2.53 21.00
CA SER A 377 14.10 3.46 20.43
C SER A 377 12.74 2.81 20.19
#